data_AF-A0AB33J7W7-F1
#
_entry.id   AF-A0AB33J7W7-F1
#
_cell.length_a   1.000
_cell.length_b   1.000
_cell.length_c   1.000
_cell.angle_alpha   90.00
_cell.angle_beta   90.00
_cell.angle_gamma   90.00
#
_symmetry.space_group_name_H-M   'P 1'
#
loop_
_entity.id
_entity.type
_entity.pdbx_description
1 polymer ?
#
loop_
_entity_poly.entity_id
_entity_poly.type
_entity_poly.pdbx_seq_one_letter_code
_entity_poly.pdbx_strand_id
1 'polypeptide(L)'
;MKDSKVLLIYTGGTIGMGQNPKTGSLEPLDFSHFISKIPDFALLSVGVDVYQFKDPIDSSDMSPRLWSTLVRIISRKYDEYDGFVILHGTDTMAYTASALSFMLGNLTKPVILTGSQLPIGLLRTDGKENLVTSIELASMKNIDGRPAVPEVSIYFGGKLIRGNRATKQNADGFNAFDSFNYPHLCEAGVNFTFHDHHILTPDYTKDMIPHASMNPNVIVFSLFPGIQDNIVGHVIDAPELKGIIMRSYGSGNAPQSPWLVELLTEACRRGITVVNISQCISGTVEMARYDTGYQLKEAGVISGYDSTVEAAVTKLMYLLDCYDDPKIIREKMNTCIAGEITVR
;
A
#
# COMPACT_ATOMS: atom_id res chain seq x y z
N MET A 1 -2.04 33.59 -9.92
CA MET A 1 -2.64 32.24 -10.01
C MET A 1 -1.75 31.32 -9.22
N LYS A 2 -2.29 30.27 -8.59
CA LYS A 2 -1.45 29.30 -7.87
C LYS A 2 -0.72 28.44 -8.92
N ASP A 3 0.60 28.31 -8.82
CA ASP A 3 1.45 27.70 -9.87
C ASP A 3 1.39 26.17 -9.91
N SER A 4 0.78 25.54 -8.89
CA SER A 4 0.54 24.10 -8.83
C SER A 4 -0.87 23.78 -8.35
N LYS A 5 -1.40 22.64 -8.82
CA LYS A 5 -2.75 22.15 -8.51
C LYS A 5 -2.74 20.70 -8.03
N VAL A 6 -3.37 20.43 -6.89
CA VAL A 6 -3.49 19.08 -6.29
C VAL A 6 -4.96 18.67 -6.23
N LEU A 7 -5.26 17.42 -6.58
CA LEU A 7 -6.57 16.82 -6.36
C LEU A 7 -6.59 16.08 -5.03
N LEU A 8 -7.45 16.53 -4.12
CA LEU A 8 -7.71 15.86 -2.85
C LEU A 8 -8.89 14.91 -3.01
N ILE A 9 -8.63 13.60 -2.94
CA ILE A 9 -9.63 12.54 -3.05
C ILE A 9 -10.02 12.08 -1.65
N TYR A 10 -11.22 12.43 -1.19
CA TYR A 10 -11.76 11.97 0.08
C TYR A 10 -12.53 10.66 -0.12
N THR A 11 -11.92 9.53 0.27
CA THR A 11 -12.57 8.22 0.21
C THR A 11 -13.37 7.91 1.47
N GLY A 12 -13.00 8.51 2.60
CA GLY A 12 -13.60 8.25 3.92
C GLY A 12 -12.56 8.28 5.04
N GLY A 13 -12.82 7.51 6.09
CA GLY A 13 -11.96 7.44 7.27
C GLY A 13 -12.20 8.52 8.32
N THR A 14 -11.58 8.32 9.48
CA THR A 14 -11.77 9.10 10.72
C THR A 14 -11.59 10.61 10.52
N ILE A 15 -10.70 11.02 9.62
CA ILE A 15 -10.39 12.44 9.37
C ILE A 15 -11.62 13.26 9.02
N GLY A 16 -12.55 12.71 8.24
CA GLY A 16 -13.78 13.40 7.83
C GLY A 16 -14.98 13.11 8.73
N MET A 17 -14.79 12.47 9.88
CA MET A 17 -15.87 12.28 10.85
C MET A 17 -16.05 13.51 11.74
N GLY A 18 -17.27 13.71 12.22
CA GLY A 18 -17.62 14.73 13.21
C GLY A 18 -18.36 14.09 14.36
N GLN A 19 -18.20 14.62 15.56
CA GLN A 19 -18.95 14.14 16.70
C GLN A 19 -20.34 14.76 16.70
N ASN A 20 -21.38 13.92 16.67
CA ASN A 20 -22.75 14.36 16.83
C ASN A 20 -22.93 14.93 18.25
N PRO A 21 -23.29 16.21 18.41
CA PRO A 21 -23.37 16.85 19.72
C PRO A 21 -24.44 16.28 20.66
N LYS A 22 -25.43 15.55 20.12
CA LYS A 22 -26.54 14.98 20.87
C LYS A 22 -26.28 13.54 21.32
N THR A 23 -25.66 12.74 20.47
CA THR A 23 -25.44 11.30 20.71
C THR A 23 -24.02 10.97 21.10
N GLY A 24 -23.05 11.85 20.82
CA GLY A 24 -21.63 11.60 21.00
C GLY A 24 -21.02 10.65 19.96
N SER A 25 -21.81 10.12 19.02
CA SER A 25 -21.35 9.23 17.94
C SER A 25 -20.55 9.99 16.88
N LEU A 26 -19.65 9.30 16.19
CA LEU A 26 -18.95 9.85 15.02
C LEU A 26 -19.79 9.62 13.76
N GLU A 27 -20.01 10.68 12.98
CA GLU A 27 -20.77 10.68 11.73
C GLU A 27 -19.97 11.35 10.62
N PRO A 28 -20.07 10.92 9.34
CA PRO A 28 -19.35 11.58 8.25
C PRO A 28 -19.80 13.03 8.03
N LEU A 29 -18.85 13.93 7.84
CA LEU A 29 -19.08 15.34 7.52
C LEU A 29 -19.10 15.59 6.01
N ASP A 30 -19.75 16.69 5.60
CA ASP A 30 -19.46 17.31 4.30
C ASP A 30 -18.04 17.88 4.35
N PHE A 31 -17.10 17.08 3.84
CA PHE A 31 -15.68 17.36 3.94
C PHE A 31 -15.27 18.55 3.07
N SER A 32 -15.93 18.74 1.93
CA SER A 32 -15.69 19.89 1.04
C SER A 32 -16.05 21.20 1.74
N HIS A 33 -17.20 21.23 2.41
CA HIS A 33 -17.59 22.38 3.24
C HIS A 33 -16.67 22.58 4.43
N PHE A 34 -16.24 21.49 5.08
CA PHE A 34 -15.36 21.57 6.24
C PHE A 34 -13.99 22.17 5.90
N ILE A 35 -13.33 21.69 4.83
CA ILE A 35 -12.03 22.21 4.40
C ILE A 35 -12.09 23.71 4.08
N SER A 36 -13.18 24.17 3.45
CA SER A 36 -13.34 25.59 3.10
C SER A 36 -13.28 26.53 4.32
N LYS A 37 -13.48 25.98 5.53
CA LYS A 37 -13.47 26.70 6.79
C LYS A 37 -12.17 26.57 7.59
N ILE A 38 -11.20 25.78 7.12
CA ILE A 38 -9.89 25.65 7.78
C ILE A 38 -9.02 26.82 7.31
N PRO A 39 -8.65 27.79 8.18
CA PRO A 39 -7.89 28.97 7.76
C PRO A 39 -6.54 28.63 7.13
N ASP A 40 -5.90 27.55 7.57
CA ASP A 40 -4.59 27.09 7.08
C ASP A 40 -4.61 26.79 5.58
N PHE A 41 -5.75 26.36 5.03
CA PHE A 41 -5.90 26.11 3.59
C PHE A 41 -5.85 27.38 2.74
N ALA A 42 -6.23 28.52 3.31
CA ALA A 42 -6.11 29.81 2.61
C ALA A 42 -4.64 30.25 2.49
N LEU A 43 -3.75 29.72 3.34
CA LEU A 43 -2.32 30.01 3.33
C LEU A 43 -1.54 29.15 2.33
N LEU A 44 -2.12 28.04 1.86
CA LEU A 44 -1.50 27.19 0.85
C LEU A 44 -1.29 27.97 -0.45
N SER A 45 -0.06 27.94 -0.98
CA SER A 45 0.29 28.46 -2.30
C SER A 45 -0.20 27.56 -3.46
N VAL A 46 -0.80 26.41 -3.13
CA VAL A 46 -1.26 25.35 -4.05
C VAL A 46 -2.78 25.39 -4.25
N GLY A 47 -3.24 25.24 -5.49
CA GLY A 47 -4.67 25.09 -5.79
C GLY A 47 -5.16 23.71 -5.39
N VAL A 48 -6.23 23.62 -4.63
CA VAL A 48 -6.75 22.33 -4.13
C VAL A 48 -8.20 22.19 -4.58
N ASP A 49 -8.47 21.17 -5.40
CA ASP A 49 -9.84 20.74 -5.69
C ASP A 49 -10.13 19.48 -4.87
N VAL A 50 -11.39 19.30 -4.46
CA VAL A 50 -11.82 18.15 -3.66
C VAL A 50 -12.72 17.25 -4.50
N TYR A 51 -12.36 15.98 -4.59
CA TYR A 51 -13.23 14.91 -5.07
C TYR A 51 -13.70 14.09 -3.87
N GLN A 52 -14.97 14.21 -3.53
CA GLN A 52 -15.57 13.47 -2.41
C GLN A 52 -16.36 12.26 -2.93
N PHE A 53 -16.09 11.09 -2.34
CA PHE A 53 -16.92 9.92 -2.55
C PHE A 53 -18.32 10.18 -1.99
N LYS A 54 -19.35 9.76 -2.72
CA LYS A 54 -20.74 9.98 -2.33
C LYS A 54 -21.03 9.40 -0.95
N ASP A 55 -20.58 8.16 -0.75
CA ASP A 55 -20.68 7.44 0.51
C ASP A 55 -19.24 7.22 1.01
N PRO A 56 -18.84 7.87 2.11
CA PRO A 56 -17.54 7.65 2.74
C PRO A 56 -17.37 6.20 3.15
N ILE A 57 -16.21 5.63 2.84
CA ILE A 57 -15.92 4.22 3.03
C ILE A 57 -15.08 4.03 4.29
N ASP A 58 -15.44 3.05 5.12
CA ASP A 58 -14.58 2.57 6.20
C ASP A 58 -13.41 1.78 5.59
N SER A 59 -12.18 2.04 6.03
CA SER A 59 -11.02 1.33 5.48
C SER A 59 -11.11 -0.19 5.62
N SER A 60 -11.80 -0.72 6.64
CA SER A 60 -12.01 -2.16 6.81
C SER A 60 -12.85 -2.79 5.70
N ASP A 61 -13.69 -2.00 5.01
CA ASP A 61 -14.51 -2.42 3.86
C ASP A 61 -13.80 -2.17 2.50
N MET A 62 -12.52 -1.78 2.50
CA MET A 62 -11.77 -1.62 1.26
C MET A 62 -11.64 -2.92 0.49
N SER A 63 -11.68 -2.80 -0.84
CA SER A 63 -11.62 -3.94 -1.73
C SER A 63 -10.95 -3.58 -3.07
N PRO A 64 -10.52 -4.57 -3.87
CA PRO A 64 -9.96 -4.32 -5.20
C PRO A 64 -10.84 -3.47 -6.11
N ARG A 65 -12.18 -3.59 -6.01
CA ARG A 65 -13.11 -2.77 -6.80
C ARG A 65 -13.02 -1.27 -6.46
N LEU A 66 -12.74 -0.95 -5.19
CA LEU A 66 -12.56 0.42 -4.73
C LEU A 66 -11.19 0.97 -5.16
N TRP A 67 -10.14 0.13 -5.16
CA TRP A 67 -8.85 0.50 -5.75
C TRP A 67 -8.97 0.80 -7.25
N SER A 68 -9.71 -0.03 -8.01
CA SER A 68 -10.04 0.25 -9.42
C SER A 68 -10.74 1.59 -9.62
N THR A 69 -11.58 2.00 -8.66
CA THR A 69 -12.28 3.29 -8.71
C THR A 69 -11.29 4.44 -8.53
N LEU A 70 -10.37 4.34 -7.57
CA LEU A 70 -9.29 5.31 -7.36
C LEU A 70 -8.41 5.46 -8.61
N VAL A 71 -7.97 4.34 -9.20
CA VAL A 71 -7.16 4.36 -10.42
C VAL A 71 -7.88 5.07 -11.56
N ARG A 72 -9.18 4.82 -11.74
CA ARG A 72 -9.99 5.49 -12.77
C ARG A 72 -10.15 6.99 -12.51
N ILE A 73 -10.30 7.42 -11.26
CA ILE A 73 -10.38 8.84 -10.90
C ILE A 73 -9.05 9.54 -11.21
N ILE A 74 -7.94 8.99 -10.71
CA ILE A 74 -6.59 9.53 -10.93
C ILE A 74 -6.27 9.58 -12.43
N SER A 75 -6.52 8.50 -13.16
CA SER A 75 -6.25 8.43 -14.60
C SER A 75 -7.05 9.46 -15.40
N ARG A 76 -8.35 9.62 -15.13
CA ARG A 76 -9.19 10.61 -15.84
C ARG A 76 -8.80 12.05 -15.55
N LYS A 77 -8.18 12.29 -14.40
CA LYS A 77 -7.77 13.61 -13.93
C LYS A 77 -6.26 13.83 -14.03
N TYR A 78 -5.52 12.90 -14.64
CA TYR A 78 -4.07 12.87 -14.54
C TYR A 78 -3.42 14.15 -15.06
N ASP A 79 -3.89 14.68 -16.19
CA ASP A 79 -3.32 15.87 -16.83
C ASP A 79 -3.81 17.19 -16.21
N GLU A 80 -4.89 17.17 -15.43
CA GLU A 80 -5.49 18.37 -14.82
C GLU A 80 -4.77 18.82 -13.53
N TYR A 81 -3.95 17.95 -12.93
CA TYR A 81 -3.31 18.18 -11.62
C TYR A 81 -1.83 17.81 -11.65
N ASP A 82 -1.03 18.42 -10.79
CA ASP A 82 0.39 18.11 -10.59
C ASP A 82 0.61 16.94 -9.61
N GLY A 83 -0.37 16.66 -8.76
CA GLY A 83 -0.30 15.62 -7.74
C GLY A 83 -1.67 15.27 -7.15
N PHE A 84 -1.71 14.14 -6.44
CA PHE A 84 -2.93 13.58 -5.85
C PHE A 84 -2.70 13.30 -4.37
N VAL A 85 -3.65 13.70 -3.53
CA VAL A 85 -3.70 13.31 -2.12
C VAL A 85 -4.96 12.49 -1.89
N ILE A 86 -4.84 11.30 -1.30
CA ILE A 86 -5.96 10.42 -0.98
C ILE A 86 -6.13 10.38 0.52
N LEU A 87 -7.28 10.87 1.01
CA LEU A 87 -7.67 10.73 2.40
C LEU A 87 -8.37 9.41 2.61
N HIS A 88 -7.75 8.59 3.45
CA HIS A 88 -8.09 7.19 3.63
C HIS A 88 -8.13 6.84 5.13
N GLY A 89 -8.96 5.86 5.52
CA GLY A 89 -8.92 5.29 6.86
C GLY A 89 -7.62 4.52 7.11
N THR A 90 -7.13 4.50 8.35
CA THR A 90 -5.76 4.01 8.62
C THR A 90 -5.63 2.49 8.53
N ASP A 91 -6.68 1.70 8.77
CA ASP A 91 -6.55 0.24 8.94
C ASP A 91 -6.03 -0.50 7.71
N THR A 92 -6.43 -0.08 6.51
CA THR A 92 -6.02 -0.72 5.24
C THR A 92 -5.26 0.21 4.32
N MET A 93 -4.83 1.38 4.81
CA MET A 93 -4.11 2.37 4.00
C MET A 93 -2.85 1.80 3.36
N ALA A 94 -2.09 0.97 4.09
CA ALA A 94 -0.90 0.29 3.57
C ALA A 94 -1.21 -0.69 2.43
N TYR A 95 -2.35 -1.39 2.50
CA TYR A 95 -2.82 -2.23 1.39
C TYR A 95 -3.22 -1.39 0.18
N THR A 96 -3.98 -0.31 0.36
CA THR A 96 -4.36 0.59 -0.75
C THR A 96 -3.13 1.24 -1.39
N ALA A 97 -2.18 1.72 -0.59
CA ALA A 97 -0.93 2.31 -1.09
C ALA A 97 -0.12 1.28 -1.88
N SER A 98 -0.02 0.05 -1.38
CA SER A 98 0.65 -1.05 -2.07
C SER A 98 -0.04 -1.38 -3.40
N ALA A 99 -1.36 -1.55 -3.40
CA ALA A 99 -2.15 -1.83 -4.60
C ALA A 99 -1.98 -0.75 -5.67
N LEU A 100 -2.13 0.52 -5.32
CA LEU A 100 -1.99 1.63 -6.25
C LEU A 100 -0.57 1.73 -6.83
N SER A 101 0.47 1.35 -6.07
CA SER A 101 1.85 1.35 -6.58
C SER A 101 2.07 0.41 -7.76
N PHE A 102 1.33 -0.71 -7.82
CA PHE A 102 1.37 -1.64 -8.96
C PHE A 102 0.35 -1.25 -10.03
N MET A 103 -0.79 -0.69 -9.65
CA MET A 103 -1.86 -0.33 -10.58
C MET A 103 -1.58 0.93 -11.40
N LEU A 104 -0.72 1.84 -10.91
CA LEU A 104 -0.34 3.07 -11.59
C LEU A 104 1.06 2.90 -12.20
N GLY A 105 1.14 2.16 -13.31
CA GLY A 105 2.40 1.90 -14.00
C GLY A 105 3.04 3.17 -14.55
N ASN A 106 4.36 3.30 -14.45
CA ASN A 106 5.10 4.51 -14.87
C ASN A 106 4.51 5.82 -14.31
N LEU A 107 4.23 5.86 -13.01
CA LEU A 107 3.70 7.06 -12.35
C LEU A 107 4.72 8.21 -12.38
N THR A 108 4.36 9.35 -12.97
CA THR A 108 5.23 10.54 -13.09
C THR A 108 4.85 11.69 -12.16
N LYS A 109 3.82 11.51 -11.33
CA LYS A 109 3.24 12.52 -10.41
C LYS A 109 2.97 11.88 -9.05
N PRO A 110 3.14 12.60 -7.93
CA PRO A 110 2.94 12.06 -6.59
C PRO A 110 1.49 11.62 -6.37
N VAL A 111 1.33 10.47 -5.72
CA VAL A 111 0.06 10.02 -5.14
C VAL A 111 0.31 9.73 -3.66
N ILE A 112 -0.11 10.64 -2.79
CA ILE A 112 0.14 10.56 -1.36
C ILE A 112 -1.13 10.14 -0.64
N LEU A 113 -1.09 8.98 0.03
CA LEU A 113 -2.14 8.58 0.95
C LEU A 113 -1.85 9.18 2.32
N THR A 114 -2.88 9.70 2.96
CA THR A 114 -2.81 10.14 4.35
C THR A 114 -4.16 10.01 5.03
N GLY A 115 -4.21 10.32 6.32
CA GLY A 115 -5.42 10.25 7.12
C GLY A 115 -5.16 10.80 8.51
N SER A 116 -5.93 10.33 9.49
CA SER A 116 -5.73 10.71 10.88
C SER A 116 -6.24 9.64 11.84
N GLN A 117 -5.66 9.59 13.03
CA GLN A 117 -6.18 8.80 14.13
C GLN A 117 -7.34 9.51 14.84
N LEU A 118 -7.33 10.85 14.84
CA LEU A 118 -8.40 11.66 15.41
C LEU A 118 -9.16 12.44 14.33
N PRO A 119 -10.49 12.60 14.46
CA PRO A 119 -11.26 13.46 13.56
C PRO A 119 -10.69 14.87 13.48
N ILE A 120 -10.72 15.47 12.29
CA ILE A 120 -10.08 16.78 12.02
C ILE A 120 -10.68 17.94 12.84
N GLY A 121 -11.91 17.77 13.35
CA GLY A 121 -12.58 18.74 14.20
C GLY A 121 -12.10 18.76 15.66
N LEU A 122 -11.34 17.76 16.10
CA LEU A 122 -10.83 17.69 17.48
C LEU A 122 -9.59 18.57 17.67
N LEU A 123 -9.44 19.13 18.88
CA LEU A 123 -8.36 20.08 19.19
C LEU A 123 -6.95 19.50 19.00
N ARG A 124 -6.75 18.23 19.40
CA ARG A 124 -5.45 17.54 19.33
C ARG A 124 -5.32 16.64 18.11
N THR A 125 -6.08 16.93 17.04
CA THR A 125 -6.05 16.12 15.82
C THR A 125 -4.69 16.16 15.14
N ASP A 126 -4.24 15.00 14.68
CA ASP A 126 -3.13 14.81 13.75
C ASP A 126 -3.54 15.09 12.29
N GLY A 127 -4.85 15.14 12.00
CA GLY A 127 -5.37 15.24 10.64
C GLY A 127 -5.07 16.56 9.93
N LYS A 128 -4.93 17.67 10.67
CA LYS A 128 -4.59 18.97 10.06
C LYS A 128 -3.18 18.97 9.50
N GLU A 129 -2.21 18.57 10.31
CA GLU A 129 -0.80 18.49 9.93
C GLU A 129 -0.61 17.48 8.81
N ASN A 130 -1.14 16.26 8.98
CA ASN A 130 -1.09 15.21 7.96
C ASN A 130 -1.60 15.69 6.59
N LEU A 131 -2.75 16.36 6.58
CA LEU A 131 -3.40 16.83 5.36
C LEU A 131 -2.65 17.99 4.70
N VAL A 132 -2.30 19.04 5.45
CA VAL A 132 -1.61 20.23 4.92
C VAL A 132 -0.26 19.81 4.33
N THR A 133 0.52 19.04 5.08
CA THR A 133 1.85 18.61 4.63
C THR A 133 1.78 17.64 3.45
N SER A 134 0.77 16.76 3.38
CA SER A 134 0.58 15.91 2.20
C SER A 134 0.28 16.71 0.94
N ILE A 135 -0.49 17.79 1.05
CA ILE A 135 -0.77 18.69 -0.09
C ILE A 135 0.50 19.41 -0.53
N GLU A 136 1.31 19.91 0.42
CA GLU A 136 2.59 20.53 0.10
C GLU A 136 3.50 19.55 -0.62
N LEU A 137 3.74 18.36 -0.05
CA LEU A 137 4.55 17.29 -0.63
C LEU A 137 4.07 16.89 -2.04
N ALA A 138 2.76 16.79 -2.26
CA ALA A 138 2.18 16.46 -3.56
C ALA A 138 2.37 17.55 -4.63
N SER A 139 2.71 18.78 -4.23
CA SER A 139 2.97 19.91 -5.13
C SER A 139 4.46 20.21 -5.33
N MET A 140 5.34 19.64 -4.49
CA MET A 140 6.76 19.97 -4.51
C MET A 140 7.43 19.49 -5.78
N LYS A 141 8.32 20.33 -6.30
CA LYS A 141 9.16 20.07 -7.46
C LYS A 141 10.63 20.09 -7.04
N ASN A 142 11.43 19.23 -7.65
CA ASN A 142 12.87 19.23 -7.52
C ASN A 142 13.51 20.37 -8.32
N ILE A 143 14.84 20.46 -8.30
CA ILE A 143 15.59 21.52 -8.99
C ILE A 143 15.38 21.55 -10.51
N ASP A 144 15.01 20.41 -11.11
CA ASP A 144 14.72 20.28 -12.54
C ASP A 144 13.26 20.61 -12.89
N GLY A 145 12.47 21.07 -11.91
CA GLY A 145 11.05 21.37 -12.08
C GLY A 145 10.14 20.14 -12.21
N ARG A 146 10.65 18.94 -11.88
CA ARG A 146 9.88 17.68 -11.88
C ARG A 146 9.33 17.39 -10.50
N PRO A 147 8.26 16.60 -10.34
CA PRO A 147 7.74 16.28 -9.02
C PRO A 147 8.79 15.63 -8.13
N ALA A 148 8.88 16.06 -6.87
CA ALA A 148 9.93 15.61 -5.95
C ALA A 148 9.83 14.11 -5.62
N VAL A 149 8.60 13.56 -5.55
CA VAL A 149 8.36 12.14 -5.22
C VAL A 149 7.30 11.57 -6.16
N PRO A 150 7.65 11.16 -7.40
CA PRO A 150 6.71 10.63 -8.37
C PRO A 150 6.35 9.15 -8.06
N GLU A 151 5.86 8.89 -6.84
CA GLU A 151 5.53 7.56 -6.34
C GLU A 151 4.20 7.54 -5.61
N VAL A 152 3.67 6.34 -5.39
CA VAL A 152 2.63 6.12 -4.38
C VAL A 152 3.29 6.02 -3.01
N SER A 153 2.87 6.88 -2.09
CA SER A 153 3.49 7.01 -0.77
C SER A 153 2.44 7.20 0.32
N ILE A 154 2.83 6.97 1.57
CA ILE A 154 2.04 7.29 2.76
C ILE A 154 2.76 8.40 3.50
N TYR A 155 2.04 9.48 3.83
CA TYR A 155 2.52 10.49 4.75
C TYR A 155 1.81 10.36 6.10
N PHE A 156 2.59 10.17 7.17
CA PHE A 156 2.07 10.09 8.54
C PHE A 156 3.16 10.42 9.56
N GLY A 157 2.84 11.22 10.58
CA GLY A 157 3.75 11.45 11.72
C GLY A 157 5.12 12.04 11.34
N GLY A 158 5.14 12.99 10.40
CA GLY A 158 6.37 13.64 9.93
C GLY A 158 7.21 12.82 8.95
N LYS A 159 6.74 11.67 8.49
CA LYS A 159 7.48 10.76 7.60
C LYS A 159 6.72 10.52 6.31
N LEU A 160 7.42 10.63 5.18
CA LEU A 160 6.94 10.16 3.87
C LEU A 160 7.56 8.79 3.57
N ILE A 161 6.71 7.78 3.43
CA ILE A 161 7.09 6.38 3.33
C ILE A 161 6.66 5.86 1.95
N ARG A 162 7.50 5.08 1.26
CA ARG A 162 7.09 4.38 0.04
C ARG A 162 5.90 3.47 0.33
N GLY A 163 4.82 3.60 -0.45
CA GLY A 163 3.53 2.99 -0.14
C GLY A 163 3.58 1.47 0.02
N ASN A 164 4.29 0.78 -0.88
CA ASN A 164 4.49 -0.67 -0.86
C ASN A 164 5.64 -1.15 0.07
N ARG A 165 6.16 -0.27 0.91
CA ARG A 165 7.10 -0.59 2.00
C ARG A 165 6.53 -0.26 3.38
N ALA A 166 5.33 0.32 3.43
CA ALA A 166 4.68 0.74 4.65
C ALA A 166 3.87 -0.38 5.30
N THR A 167 3.84 -0.38 6.63
CA THR A 167 2.95 -1.22 7.44
C THR A 167 2.40 -0.38 8.60
N LYS A 168 1.12 -0.60 8.97
CA LYS A 168 0.54 0.01 10.18
C LYS A 168 1.13 -0.69 11.41
N GLN A 169 2.04 -0.01 12.11
CA GLN A 169 2.74 -0.54 13.29
C GLN A 169 2.00 -0.29 14.61
N ASN A 170 1.10 0.71 14.65
CA ASN A 170 0.40 1.09 15.88
C ASN A 170 -1.05 1.47 15.59
N ALA A 171 -1.98 0.92 16.37
CA ALA A 171 -3.41 1.18 16.23
C ALA A 171 -3.84 2.52 16.88
N ASP A 172 -3.20 2.90 17.99
CA ASP A 172 -3.64 4.01 18.85
C ASP A 172 -2.74 5.25 18.75
N GLY A 173 -1.45 5.05 18.48
CA GLY A 173 -0.46 6.12 18.41
C GLY A 173 -0.53 6.93 17.12
N PHE A 174 -0.15 8.20 17.19
CA PHE A 174 0.01 9.07 16.02
C PHE A 174 1.15 8.64 15.09
N ASN A 175 2.13 7.89 15.59
CA ASN A 175 3.15 7.24 14.76
C ASN A 175 2.61 5.88 14.26
N ALA A 176 1.54 5.92 13.47
CA ALA A 176 0.77 4.73 13.10
C ALA A 176 1.48 3.84 12.06
N PHE A 177 2.30 4.43 11.17
CA PHE A 177 2.95 3.72 10.06
C PHE A 177 4.48 3.80 10.15
N ASP A 178 5.16 2.78 9.64
CA ASP A 178 6.59 2.80 9.37
C ASP A 178 6.97 1.93 8.18
N SER A 179 8.24 2.02 7.78
CA SER A 179 8.89 1.08 6.86
C SER A 179 10.14 0.50 7.51
N PHE A 180 10.17 -0.82 7.64
CA PHE A 180 11.20 -1.52 8.42
C PHE A 180 12.32 -2.12 7.56
N ASN A 181 12.07 -2.31 6.26
CA ASN A 181 13.02 -2.89 5.31
C ASN A 181 13.48 -1.88 4.24
N TYR A 182 13.00 -0.63 4.32
CA TYR A 182 13.39 0.43 3.39
C TYR A 182 13.40 1.80 4.10
N PRO A 183 14.36 2.69 3.84
CA PRO A 183 14.38 4.02 4.44
C PRO A 183 13.17 4.89 4.05
N HIS A 184 12.92 5.96 4.79
CA HIS A 184 11.90 6.96 4.43
C HIS A 184 12.34 7.74 3.17
N LEU A 185 11.37 8.24 2.41
CA LEU A 185 11.59 9.04 1.21
C LEU A 185 11.85 10.51 1.56
N CYS A 186 11.18 10.99 2.60
CA CYS A 186 11.34 12.35 3.12
C CYS A 186 10.99 12.38 4.61
N GLU A 187 11.74 13.18 5.37
CA GLU A 187 11.37 13.60 6.72
C GLU A 187 10.84 15.04 6.68
N ALA A 188 9.63 15.26 7.21
CA ALA A 188 9.00 16.57 7.32
C ALA A 188 9.20 17.11 8.74
N GLY A 189 10.32 17.83 8.94
CA GLY A 189 10.61 18.56 10.18
C GLY A 189 10.35 20.05 10.00
N VAL A 190 11.22 20.90 10.57
CA VAL A 190 11.22 22.34 10.28
C VAL A 190 11.39 22.61 8.78
N ASN A 191 12.16 21.76 8.11
CA ASN A 191 12.28 21.71 6.65
C ASN A 191 11.99 20.28 6.17
N PHE A 192 11.64 20.16 4.89
CA PHE A 192 11.59 18.88 4.21
C PHE A 192 13.00 18.39 3.88
N THR A 193 13.33 17.16 4.29
CA THR A 193 14.59 16.50 3.97
C THR A 193 14.30 15.30 3.08
N PHE A 194 14.42 15.47 1.76
CA PHE A 194 14.24 14.40 0.79
C PHE A 194 15.50 13.52 0.70
N HIS A 195 15.29 12.21 0.55
CA HIS A 195 16.35 11.23 0.33
C HIS A 195 16.32 10.74 -1.11
N ASP A 196 16.80 11.58 -2.04
CA ASP A 196 16.68 11.38 -3.50
C ASP A 196 17.14 10.00 -3.98
N HIS A 197 18.21 9.44 -3.39
CA HIS A 197 18.72 8.10 -3.71
C HIS A 197 17.74 6.96 -3.40
N HIS A 198 16.74 7.21 -2.57
CA HIS A 198 15.69 6.26 -2.23
C HIS A 198 14.42 6.46 -3.06
N ILE A 199 14.30 7.52 -3.86
CA ILE A 199 13.11 7.84 -4.64
C ILE A 199 13.23 7.25 -6.05
N LEU A 200 12.16 6.64 -6.56
CA LEU A 200 12.10 6.10 -7.91
C LEU A 200 12.12 7.24 -8.93
N THR A 201 12.83 6.99 -10.03
CA THR A 201 12.81 7.88 -11.20
C THR A 201 12.00 7.21 -12.31
N PRO A 202 10.81 7.73 -12.67
CA PRO A 202 10.00 7.19 -13.75
C PRO A 202 10.57 7.61 -15.11
N ASP A 203 10.07 6.97 -16.18
CA ASP A 203 10.36 7.39 -17.55
C ASP A 203 9.42 8.53 -17.95
N TYR A 204 9.92 9.76 -17.80
CA TYR A 204 9.18 10.98 -18.17
C TYR A 204 8.87 11.13 -19.67
N THR A 205 9.37 10.22 -20.52
CA THR A 205 9.03 10.20 -21.95
C THR A 205 7.80 9.34 -22.26
N LYS A 206 7.29 8.61 -21.26
CA LYS A 206 6.14 7.72 -21.37
C LYS A 206 5.00 8.21 -20.48
N ASP A 207 3.78 7.89 -20.89
CA ASP A 207 2.59 8.17 -20.11
C ASP A 207 2.47 7.20 -18.91
N MET A 208 1.69 7.59 -17.91
CA MET A 208 1.25 6.70 -16.84
C MET A 208 0.23 5.69 -17.39
N ILE A 209 0.39 4.41 -17.02
CA ILE A 209 -0.42 3.30 -17.48
C ILE A 209 -1.35 2.83 -16.35
N PRO A 210 -2.67 3.07 -16.44
CA PRO A 210 -3.61 2.65 -15.42
C PRO A 210 -4.03 1.18 -15.60
N HIS A 211 -3.89 0.38 -14.53
CA HIS A 211 -4.45 -0.96 -14.43
C HIS A 211 -5.63 -0.96 -13.46
N ALA A 212 -6.85 -1.10 -13.98
CA ALA A 212 -8.08 -0.92 -13.21
C ALA A 212 -8.72 -2.23 -12.73
N SER A 213 -7.94 -3.30 -12.57
CA SER A 213 -8.38 -4.62 -12.14
C SER A 213 -7.29 -5.33 -11.34
N MET A 214 -7.73 -6.30 -10.54
CA MET A 214 -6.90 -7.18 -9.73
C MET A 214 -7.66 -8.49 -9.53
N ASN A 215 -6.94 -9.60 -9.43
CA ASN A 215 -7.52 -10.91 -9.18
C ASN A 215 -7.47 -11.22 -7.66
N PRO A 216 -8.60 -11.21 -6.95
CA PRO A 216 -8.63 -11.34 -5.49
C PRO A 216 -8.50 -12.77 -4.99
N ASN A 217 -8.35 -13.77 -5.86
CA ASN A 217 -8.34 -15.20 -5.50
C ASN A 217 -7.01 -15.63 -4.87
N VAL A 218 -6.66 -14.98 -3.76
CA VAL A 218 -5.46 -15.20 -2.97
C VAL A 218 -5.80 -15.34 -1.49
N ILE A 219 -4.98 -16.06 -0.74
CA ILE A 219 -5.08 -16.14 0.72
C ILE A 219 -3.77 -15.76 1.38
N VAL A 220 -3.86 -15.33 2.63
CA VAL A 220 -2.72 -15.17 3.53
C VAL A 220 -2.88 -16.14 4.68
N PHE A 221 -1.86 -16.93 4.98
CA PHE A 221 -1.82 -17.68 6.23
C PHE A 221 -0.46 -17.58 6.89
N SER A 222 -0.47 -17.59 8.22
CA SER A 222 0.74 -17.62 9.03
C SER A 222 0.98 -19.02 9.54
N LEU A 223 2.22 -19.50 9.45
CA LEU A 223 2.64 -20.70 10.15
C LEU A 223 2.65 -20.43 11.67
N PHE A 224 2.18 -21.37 12.46
CA PHE A 224 2.32 -21.33 13.91
C PHE A 224 2.54 -22.77 14.44
N PRO A 225 3.19 -22.95 15.60
CA PRO A 225 3.36 -24.27 16.19
C PRO A 225 1.99 -24.92 16.43
N GLY A 226 1.73 -26.04 15.74
CA GLY A 226 0.44 -26.73 15.80
C GLY A 226 -0.51 -26.46 14.64
N ILE A 227 -0.08 -25.82 13.55
CA ILE A 227 -0.87 -25.74 12.31
C ILE A 227 -1.31 -27.14 11.86
N GLN A 228 -2.60 -27.30 11.52
CA GLN A 228 -3.22 -28.60 11.22
C GLN A 228 -3.36 -28.81 9.72
N ASP A 229 -3.04 -30.02 9.27
CA ASP A 229 -3.05 -30.44 7.87
C ASP A 229 -4.46 -30.38 7.25
N ASN A 230 -5.46 -30.91 7.96
CA ASN A 230 -6.84 -30.98 7.49
C ASN A 230 -7.45 -29.58 7.22
N ILE A 231 -7.16 -28.59 8.07
CA ILE A 231 -7.68 -27.23 7.91
C ILE A 231 -7.01 -26.55 6.71
N VAL A 232 -5.67 -26.60 6.63
CA VAL A 232 -4.93 -25.94 5.56
C VAL A 232 -5.23 -26.60 4.21
N GLY A 233 -5.33 -27.93 4.18
CA GLY A 233 -5.69 -28.70 2.99
C GLY A 233 -7.01 -28.24 2.38
N HIS A 234 -8.07 -28.13 3.19
CA HIS A 234 -9.37 -27.68 2.71
C HIS A 234 -9.36 -26.28 2.09
N VAL A 235 -8.57 -25.35 2.65
CA VAL A 235 -8.44 -24.01 2.08
C VAL A 235 -7.66 -24.04 0.76
N ILE A 236 -6.57 -24.81 0.72
CA ILE A 236 -5.72 -24.95 -0.48
C ILE A 236 -6.45 -25.67 -1.62
N ASP A 237 -7.43 -26.50 -1.32
CA ASP A 237 -8.25 -27.22 -2.30
C ASP A 237 -9.39 -26.40 -2.91
N ALA A 238 -9.61 -25.16 -2.47
CA ALA A 238 -10.58 -24.26 -3.07
C ALA A 238 -10.26 -24.06 -4.58
N PRO A 239 -11.19 -24.36 -5.50
CA PRO A 239 -10.90 -24.38 -6.94
C PRO A 239 -10.61 -23.00 -7.52
N GLU A 240 -11.09 -21.94 -6.89
CA GLU A 240 -10.84 -20.56 -7.28
C GLU A 240 -9.44 -20.09 -6.89
N LEU A 241 -8.79 -20.71 -5.90
CA LEU A 241 -7.53 -20.25 -5.33
C LEU A 241 -6.41 -20.25 -6.38
N LYS A 242 -5.77 -19.09 -6.58
CA LYS A 242 -4.66 -18.92 -7.52
C LYS A 242 -3.35 -18.55 -6.85
N GLY A 243 -3.39 -17.96 -5.65
CA GLY A 243 -2.21 -17.46 -4.96
C GLY A 243 -2.25 -17.64 -3.46
N ILE A 244 -1.08 -17.85 -2.86
CA ILE A 244 -0.91 -18.01 -1.42
C ILE A 244 0.26 -17.13 -0.99
N ILE A 245 0.01 -16.25 -0.02
CA ILE A 245 1.07 -15.59 0.74
C ILE A 245 1.23 -16.36 2.05
N MET A 246 2.30 -17.16 2.13
CA MET A 246 2.64 -17.94 3.32
C MET A 246 3.61 -17.13 4.18
N ARG A 247 3.21 -16.85 5.43
CA ARG A 247 4.07 -16.16 6.41
C ARG A 247 4.79 -17.20 7.26
N SER A 248 6.09 -17.37 7.04
CA SER A 248 6.94 -18.35 7.73
C SER A 248 7.81 -17.72 8.83
N TYR A 249 8.58 -18.54 9.54
CA TYR A 249 9.38 -18.07 10.67
C TYR A 249 10.73 -17.50 10.24
N GLY A 250 11.19 -16.45 10.92
CA GLY A 250 12.55 -15.92 10.77
C GLY A 250 12.89 -15.61 9.32
N SER A 251 13.99 -16.20 8.81
CA SER A 251 14.48 -16.00 7.44
C SER A 251 13.78 -16.85 6.38
N GLY A 252 12.56 -17.36 6.62
CA GLY A 252 11.82 -18.17 5.64
C GLY A 252 11.57 -19.63 6.01
N ASN A 253 11.69 -20.00 7.29
CA ASN A 253 11.67 -21.39 7.74
C ASN A 253 10.26 -21.91 8.00
N ALA A 254 9.98 -23.13 7.55
CA ALA A 254 8.73 -23.85 7.81
C ALA A 254 8.99 -25.20 8.52
N PRO A 255 7.98 -25.80 9.15
CA PRO A 255 8.06 -27.18 9.66
C PRO A 255 8.43 -28.17 8.55
N GLN A 256 9.30 -29.14 8.87
CA GLN A 256 9.71 -30.21 7.95
C GLN A 256 8.70 -31.37 7.89
N SER A 257 7.45 -31.14 8.29
CA SER A 257 6.42 -32.16 8.28
C SER A 257 6.12 -32.58 6.82
N PRO A 258 6.19 -33.88 6.46
CA PRO A 258 6.03 -34.32 5.08
C PRO A 258 4.74 -33.82 4.42
N TRP A 259 3.63 -33.83 5.16
CA TRP A 259 2.33 -33.38 4.67
C TRP A 259 2.35 -31.93 4.15
N LEU A 260 3.12 -31.02 4.78
CA LEU A 260 3.15 -29.61 4.39
C LEU A 260 3.89 -29.44 3.07
N VAL A 261 5.03 -30.11 2.93
CA VAL A 261 5.83 -30.09 1.71
C VAL A 261 5.04 -30.71 0.55
N GLU A 262 4.37 -31.84 0.78
CA GLU A 262 3.51 -32.50 -0.20
C GLU A 262 2.34 -31.61 -0.63
N LEU A 263 1.64 -31.00 0.33
CA LEU A 263 0.51 -30.11 0.07
C LEU A 263 0.93 -28.88 -0.76
N LEU A 264 2.05 -28.25 -0.40
CA LEU A 264 2.60 -27.11 -1.15
C LEU A 264 3.08 -27.51 -2.54
N THR A 265 3.71 -28.68 -2.68
CA THR A 265 4.15 -29.21 -3.97
C THR A 265 2.95 -29.42 -4.90
N GLU A 266 1.87 -30.02 -4.39
CA GLU A 266 0.65 -30.25 -5.15
C GLU A 266 -0.04 -28.92 -5.51
N ALA A 267 -0.11 -27.97 -4.58
CA ALA A 267 -0.62 -26.63 -4.87
C ALA A 267 0.16 -25.97 -6.03
N CYS A 268 1.49 -25.97 -5.95
CA CYS A 268 2.35 -25.44 -7.00
C CYS A 268 2.18 -26.18 -8.34
N ARG A 269 1.96 -27.50 -8.32
CA ARG A 269 1.71 -28.31 -9.52
C ARG A 269 0.38 -27.99 -10.19
N ARG A 270 -0.65 -27.66 -9.40
CA ARG A 270 -1.96 -27.18 -9.89
C ARG A 270 -1.92 -25.74 -10.42
N GLY A 271 -0.77 -25.08 -10.36
CA GLY A 271 -0.58 -23.71 -10.85
C GLY A 271 -0.83 -22.63 -9.82
N ILE A 272 -1.04 -22.98 -8.55
CA ILE A 272 -1.13 -21.99 -7.46
C ILE A 272 0.26 -21.39 -7.27
N THR A 273 0.34 -20.07 -7.14
CA THR A 273 1.60 -19.37 -6.83
C THR A 273 1.73 -19.21 -5.33
N VAL A 274 2.71 -19.87 -4.72
CA VAL A 274 2.98 -19.77 -3.28
C VAL A 274 4.21 -18.89 -3.07
N VAL A 275 4.02 -17.79 -2.35
CA VAL A 275 5.05 -16.80 -2.01
C VAL A 275 5.34 -16.89 -0.51
N ASN A 276 6.58 -17.14 -0.16
CA ASN A 276 7.04 -17.22 1.23
C ASN A 276 7.58 -15.86 1.69
N ILE A 277 6.93 -15.25 2.68
CA ILE A 277 7.40 -14.04 3.37
C ILE A 277 7.62 -14.34 4.85
N SER A 278 8.37 -13.48 5.53
CA SER A 278 8.58 -13.63 6.98
C SER A 278 7.36 -13.15 7.77
N GLN A 279 7.13 -13.76 8.93
CA GLN A 279 6.27 -13.18 9.96
C GLN A 279 6.95 -12.03 10.71
N CYS A 280 8.29 -11.98 10.71
CA CYS A 280 9.06 -10.91 11.32
C CYS A 280 8.79 -9.58 10.58
N ILE A 281 8.74 -8.49 11.34
CA ILE A 281 8.46 -7.15 10.80
C ILE A 281 9.59 -6.63 9.90
N SER A 282 10.82 -7.10 10.13
CA SER A 282 12.01 -6.77 9.35
C SER A 282 12.82 -8.02 9.03
N GLY A 283 13.64 -7.92 7.98
CA GLY A 283 14.45 -9.01 7.46
C GLY A 283 14.01 -9.47 6.06
N THR A 284 14.72 -10.46 5.53
CA THR A 284 14.51 -11.01 4.20
C THR A 284 14.43 -12.54 4.26
N VAL A 285 13.57 -13.11 3.41
CA VAL A 285 13.47 -14.56 3.23
C VAL A 285 14.61 -15.07 2.35
N GLU A 286 15.45 -15.92 2.95
CA GLU A 286 16.63 -16.56 2.34
C GLU A 286 16.46 -18.09 2.36
N MET A 287 15.61 -18.62 1.48
CA MET A 287 15.29 -20.06 1.46
C MET A 287 16.50 -20.96 1.12
N ALA A 288 17.57 -20.43 0.52
CA ALA A 288 18.78 -21.19 0.20
C ALA A 288 19.75 -21.35 1.40
N ARG A 289 19.50 -20.68 2.52
CA ARG A 289 20.45 -20.63 3.65
C ARG A 289 20.36 -21.81 4.60
N TYR A 290 19.21 -22.45 4.71
CA TYR A 290 18.94 -23.55 5.63
C TYR A 290 18.16 -24.67 4.94
N ASP A 291 18.38 -25.92 5.35
CA ASP A 291 17.71 -27.11 4.78
C ASP A 291 16.17 -27.00 4.84
N THR A 292 15.63 -26.39 5.89
CA THR A 292 14.19 -26.10 6.07
C THR A 292 13.63 -25.18 4.99
N GLY A 293 14.43 -24.25 4.47
CA GLY A 293 14.05 -23.39 3.35
C GLY A 293 14.22 -24.09 2.00
N TYR A 294 15.20 -24.98 1.88
CA TYR A 294 15.49 -25.69 0.63
C TYR A 294 14.33 -26.59 0.20
N GLN A 295 13.70 -27.29 1.14
CA GLN A 295 12.51 -28.12 0.86
C GLN A 295 11.34 -27.30 0.29
N LEU A 296 11.13 -26.07 0.76
CA LEU A 296 10.10 -25.18 0.21
C LEU A 296 10.41 -24.79 -1.23
N LYS A 297 11.68 -24.53 -1.53
CA LYS A 297 12.13 -24.23 -2.89
C LYS A 297 11.91 -25.42 -3.83
N GLU A 298 12.21 -26.65 -3.37
CA GLU A 298 11.93 -27.88 -4.14
C GLU A 298 10.43 -28.09 -4.36
N ALA A 299 9.59 -27.73 -3.38
CA ALA A 299 8.12 -27.72 -3.52
C ALA A 299 7.59 -26.64 -4.48
N GLY A 300 8.45 -25.81 -5.07
CA GLY A 300 8.08 -24.76 -6.02
C GLY A 300 7.61 -23.44 -5.37
N VAL A 301 7.78 -23.30 -4.06
CA VAL A 301 7.54 -22.04 -3.33
C VAL A 301 8.61 -21.03 -3.71
N ILE A 302 8.21 -19.77 -3.90
CA ILE A 302 9.14 -18.68 -4.22
C ILE A 302 9.34 -17.73 -3.04
N SER A 303 10.52 -17.08 -2.97
CA SER A 303 10.79 -16.09 -1.92
C SER A 303 10.04 -14.80 -2.21
N GLY A 304 9.42 -14.20 -1.21
CA GLY A 304 8.95 -12.81 -1.26
C GLY A 304 10.00 -11.80 -0.76
N TYR A 305 11.25 -12.25 -0.55
CA TYR A 305 12.36 -11.44 -0.04
C TYR A 305 11.99 -10.68 1.25
N ASP A 306 12.13 -9.36 1.24
CA ASP A 306 11.88 -8.43 2.33
C ASP A 306 10.53 -7.68 2.18
N SER A 307 9.61 -8.23 1.36
CA SER A 307 8.28 -7.67 1.15
C SER A 307 7.48 -7.62 2.45
N THR A 308 6.68 -6.56 2.61
CA THR A 308 5.58 -6.54 3.58
C THR A 308 4.46 -7.49 3.13
N VAL A 309 3.52 -7.80 4.04
CA VAL A 309 2.34 -8.62 3.69
C VAL A 309 1.46 -7.87 2.70
N GLU A 310 1.28 -6.57 2.92
CA GLU A 310 0.48 -5.65 2.13
C GLU A 310 0.94 -5.62 0.67
N ALA A 311 2.26 -5.48 0.47
CA ALA A 311 2.86 -5.48 -0.86
C ALA A 311 2.81 -6.86 -1.51
N ALA A 312 3.10 -7.94 -0.77
CA ALA A 312 3.11 -9.29 -1.33
C ALA A 312 1.71 -9.71 -1.82
N VAL A 313 0.67 -9.44 -1.04
CA VAL A 313 -0.72 -9.73 -1.39
C VAL A 313 -1.13 -8.95 -2.64
N THR A 314 -0.94 -7.63 -2.61
CA THR A 314 -1.42 -6.75 -3.69
C THR A 314 -0.62 -6.93 -4.99
N LYS A 315 0.68 -7.21 -4.90
CA LYS A 315 1.50 -7.60 -6.06
C LYS A 315 1.03 -8.90 -6.68
N LEU A 316 0.72 -9.92 -5.87
CA LEU A 316 0.24 -11.20 -6.38
C LEU A 316 -1.14 -11.04 -7.04
N MET A 317 -2.06 -10.29 -6.42
CA MET A 317 -3.37 -9.97 -7.01
C MET A 317 -3.24 -9.23 -8.35
N TYR A 318 -2.29 -8.29 -8.46
CA TYR A 318 -1.99 -7.58 -9.70
C TYR A 318 -1.43 -8.51 -10.78
N LEU A 319 -0.44 -9.34 -10.45
CA LEU A 319 0.17 -10.24 -11.42
C LEU A 319 -0.78 -11.34 -11.91
N LEU A 320 -1.65 -11.84 -11.04
CA LEU A 320 -2.71 -12.79 -11.38
C LEU A 320 -3.82 -12.21 -12.27
N ASP A 321 -3.91 -10.88 -12.38
CA ASP A 321 -4.79 -10.19 -13.33
C ASP A 321 -4.07 -9.93 -14.66
N CYS A 322 -2.76 -9.71 -14.61
CA CYS A 322 -1.95 -9.41 -15.80
C CYS A 322 -1.53 -10.65 -16.60
N TYR A 323 -1.41 -11.82 -15.96
CA TYR A 323 -0.84 -13.01 -16.57
C TYR A 323 -1.61 -14.28 -16.17
N ASP A 324 -1.81 -15.18 -17.13
CA ASP A 324 -2.41 -16.50 -16.87
C ASP A 324 -1.36 -17.58 -16.55
N ASP A 325 -0.10 -17.42 -16.99
CA ASP A 325 0.96 -18.41 -16.80
C ASP A 325 1.59 -18.29 -15.39
N PRO A 326 1.43 -19.31 -14.51
CA PRO A 326 2.03 -19.31 -13.17
C PRO A 326 3.55 -19.15 -13.17
N LYS A 327 4.25 -19.56 -14.23
CA LYS A 327 5.70 -19.38 -14.32
C LYS A 327 6.08 -17.91 -14.46
N ILE A 328 5.38 -17.18 -15.32
CA ILE A 328 5.59 -15.73 -15.50
C ILE A 328 5.23 -15.00 -14.21
N ILE A 329 4.12 -15.37 -13.57
CA ILE A 329 3.72 -14.78 -12.28
C ILE A 329 4.83 -14.99 -11.23
N ARG A 330 5.36 -16.21 -11.10
CA ARG A 330 6.45 -16.52 -10.16
C ARG A 330 7.72 -15.73 -10.45
N GLU A 331 8.10 -15.62 -11.71
CA GLU A 331 9.24 -14.80 -12.14
C GLU A 331 9.03 -13.33 -11.76
N LYS A 332 7.87 -12.76 -12.12
CA LYS A 332 7.52 -11.36 -11.83
C LYS A 332 7.39 -11.06 -10.33
N MET A 333 6.94 -12.03 -9.53
CA MET A 333 6.95 -11.91 -8.08
C MET A 333 8.37 -11.71 -7.52
N ASN A 334 9.40 -12.23 -8.19
CA ASN A 334 10.81 -12.10 -7.81
C ASN A 334 11.54 -10.92 -8.48
N THR A 335 10.87 -10.15 -9.32
CA THR A 335 11.40 -8.88 -9.86
C THR A 335 10.84 -7.68 -9.09
N CYS A 336 11.66 -6.68 -8.80
CA CYS A 336 11.20 -5.42 -8.23
C CYS A 336 10.42 -4.61 -9.29
N ILE A 337 9.13 -4.34 -9.06
CA ILE A 337 8.25 -3.65 -10.02
C ILE A 337 8.14 -2.16 -9.68
N ALA A 338 7.94 -1.85 -8.41
CA ALA A 338 7.66 -0.49 -7.92
C ALA A 338 8.42 -0.19 -6.62
N GLY A 339 9.58 -0.82 -6.40
CA GLY A 339 10.42 -0.59 -5.22
C GLY A 339 10.07 -1.44 -4.00
N GLU A 340 9.19 -2.43 -4.13
CA GLU A 340 8.57 -3.20 -3.04
C GLU A 340 9.47 -4.27 -2.41
N ILE A 341 10.48 -4.74 -3.14
CA ILE A 341 11.46 -5.73 -2.68
C ILE A 341 12.89 -5.32 -3.01
N THR A 342 13.83 -5.81 -2.22
CA THR A 342 15.27 -5.67 -2.43
C THR A 342 15.84 -7.02 -2.88
N VAL A 343 16.08 -7.15 -4.19
CA VAL A 343 16.76 -8.32 -4.75
C VAL A 343 18.26 -8.13 -4.56
N ARG A 344 18.91 -9.08 -3.89
CA ARG A 344 20.37 -9.09 -3.65
C ARG A 344 21.12 -9.89 -4.70
#